data_AF-A0A3M2CK71-F1
#
_entry.id   AF-A0A3M2CK71-F1
#
_cell.length_a   1.000
_cell.length_b   1.000
_cell.length_c   1.000
_cell.angle_alpha   90.00
_cell.angle_beta   90.00
_cell.angle_gamma   90.00
#
_symmetry.space_group_name_H-M   'P 1'
#
loop_
_entity.id
_entity.type
_entity.pdbx_description
1 polymer ?
#
loop_
_entity_poly.entity_id
_entity_poly.type
_entity_poly.pdbx_seq_one_letter_code
_entity_poly.pdbx_strand_id
1 'polypeptide(L)'
;KLTDSHINFGEIRRDAINNEMCATIVEVAFHDNPLDAILLRDPQFRQFVARSMLKAITRFLYAHSGSSSQPVFPPEPPRLISAVALTTSSVALQWLPPAENPVGGDAPESYRVYYSRDGFSLDGGRNVGLTTGTVITDLPTTGPHYFRIAAVNRGGESAPSRLLGAYCSTEAPTRERVLVVSAFTTFSEDVALTQSEPLGLGSPLHAGGDFVRLIPRKMNAGNYVSHWGNALAANNVSFDSIASEILTSMTISPTNYGAVLLQFGRQSVRDGVLSSQTRRWCETFAALKGKLIVSGSNVVEELDDATTRPTATDRAFARNFLRSRFVRGDLGATVPLVAEKRALRTTSPLMLDIGSGDAYRAVGNDAFALVGEGRPLLRYGSESGQLAAALVSPKAGKGGKVIVMGFPLEAIHPPAIRASLLGEMLETLGVGRPPSTKGKESQASATKQRSSQRVRR
;
A
#
# COMPACT_ATOMS: atom_id res chain seq x y z
N LYS A 1 12.69 3.14 55.07
CA LYS A 1 13.97 2.47 54.74
C LYS A 1 13.67 1.40 53.68
N LEU A 2 13.85 1.71 52.40
CA LEU A 2 13.71 0.78 51.26
C LEU A 2 14.71 1.17 50.15
N THR A 3 15.96 1.46 50.54
CA THR A 3 17.04 1.81 49.60
C THR A 3 18.37 1.28 50.10
N ASP A 4 18.44 -0.03 50.39
CA ASP A 4 19.73 -0.71 50.49
C ASP A 4 20.10 -1.21 49.08
N SER A 5 20.92 -0.41 48.40
CA SER A 5 22.08 -0.72 47.54
C SER A 5 22.13 -1.95 46.61
N HIS A 6 21.10 -2.79 46.45
CA HIS A 6 21.23 -4.08 45.75
C HIS A 6 20.64 -4.15 44.35
N ILE A 7 20.03 -3.06 43.85
CA ILE A 7 19.56 -3.00 42.46
C ILE A 7 20.38 -1.95 41.69
N ASN A 8 21.52 -2.37 41.15
CA ASN A 8 22.45 -1.53 40.39
C ASN A 8 22.18 -1.66 38.88
N PHE A 9 21.27 -0.86 38.35
CA PHE A 9 21.00 -0.76 36.90
C PHE A 9 21.98 0.18 36.16
N GLY A 10 23.28 0.11 36.49
CA GLY A 10 24.32 0.81 35.74
C GLY A 10 24.15 2.34 35.63
N GLU A 11 23.75 2.81 34.45
CA GLU A 11 23.67 4.22 34.02
C GLU A 11 22.57 5.03 34.76
N ILE A 12 21.49 4.40 35.20
CA ILE A 12 20.39 5.11 35.89
C ILE A 12 20.61 5.29 37.40
N ARG A 13 21.85 5.08 37.87
CA ARG A 13 22.20 5.21 39.28
C ARG A 13 22.24 6.68 39.66
N ARG A 14 21.73 6.98 40.86
CA ARG A 14 21.58 8.34 41.38
C ARG A 14 22.90 9.13 41.39
N ASP A 15 23.98 8.49 41.81
CA ASP A 15 25.35 9.03 41.81
C ASP A 15 25.92 9.16 40.39
N ALA A 16 25.62 8.23 39.48
CA ALA A 16 26.06 8.29 38.09
C ALA A 16 25.44 9.48 37.32
N ILE A 17 24.20 9.86 37.66
CA ILE A 17 23.51 11.02 37.08
C ILE A 17 23.57 12.28 37.95
N ASN A 18 24.38 12.29 39.02
CA ASN A 18 24.55 13.44 39.94
C ASN A 18 23.24 14.03 40.52
N ASN A 19 22.15 13.27 40.60
CA ASN A 19 20.80 13.79 40.90
C ASN A 19 20.28 14.87 39.94
N GLU A 20 20.82 15.00 38.73
CA GLU A 20 20.44 16.07 37.80
C GLU A 20 19.05 15.84 37.17
N MET A 21 18.60 14.58 37.09
CA MET A 21 17.29 14.22 36.53
C MET A 21 16.70 12.97 37.19
N CYS A 22 15.39 12.80 37.05
CA CYS A 22 14.74 11.52 37.35
C CYS A 22 15.08 10.50 36.26
N ALA A 23 15.40 9.26 36.68
CA ALA A 23 15.62 8.15 35.77
C ALA A 23 14.70 6.97 36.15
N THR A 24 14.25 6.21 35.15
CA THR A 24 13.46 5.00 35.34
C THR A 24 13.75 4.02 34.20
N ILE A 25 13.51 2.74 34.44
CA ILE A 25 13.55 1.69 33.42
C ILE A 25 12.16 1.08 33.33
N VAL A 26 11.72 0.81 32.10
CA VAL A 26 10.53 0.01 31.84
C VAL A 26 10.97 -1.31 31.25
N GLU A 27 10.85 -2.36 32.04
CA GLU A 27 11.09 -3.73 31.59
C GLU A 27 9.85 -4.26 30.89
N VAL A 28 10.01 -4.74 29.66
CA VAL A 28 8.89 -5.13 28.78
C VAL A 28 8.76 -6.64 28.64
N ALA A 29 9.88 -7.36 28.66
CA ALA A 29 9.95 -8.77 28.32
C ALA A 29 11.23 -9.39 28.87
N PHE A 30 11.19 -10.70 29.15
CA PHE A 30 12.34 -11.49 29.53
C PHE A 30 13.14 -11.92 28.29
N HIS A 31 14.47 -11.93 28.42
CA HIS A 31 15.37 -12.26 27.31
C HIS A 31 15.54 -13.78 27.12
N ASP A 32 15.15 -14.58 28.11
CA ASP A 32 15.21 -16.04 28.13
C ASP A 32 13.83 -16.70 27.96
N ASN A 33 12.77 -15.91 27.76
CA ASN A 33 11.43 -16.41 27.48
C ASN A 33 11.15 -16.44 25.96
N PRO A 34 10.92 -17.61 25.36
CA PRO A 34 10.66 -17.71 23.92
C PRO A 34 9.39 -16.98 23.44
N LEU A 35 8.34 -16.91 24.26
CA LEU A 35 7.10 -16.21 23.90
C LEU A 35 7.34 -14.70 23.87
N ASP A 36 8.09 -14.17 24.82
CA ASP A 36 8.46 -12.75 24.86
C ASP A 36 9.31 -12.37 23.63
N ALA A 37 10.24 -13.24 23.23
CA ALA A 37 11.03 -13.04 22.01
C ALA A 37 10.17 -13.06 20.72
N ILE A 38 9.08 -13.81 20.68
CA ILE A 38 8.10 -13.78 19.58
C ILE A 38 7.31 -12.47 19.62
N LEU A 39 6.77 -12.09 20.77
CA LEU A 39 5.98 -10.87 20.94
C LEU A 39 6.81 -9.61 20.61
N LEU A 40 8.07 -9.56 21.04
CA LEU A 40 8.96 -8.44 20.73
C LEU A 40 9.26 -8.30 19.22
N ARG A 41 9.02 -9.31 18.39
CA ARG A 41 9.14 -9.21 16.93
C ARG A 41 7.84 -8.79 16.24
N ASP A 42 6.73 -8.75 16.97
CA ASP A 42 5.47 -8.24 16.45
C ASP A 42 5.39 -6.71 16.62
N PRO A 43 5.28 -5.94 15.53
CA PRO A 43 5.15 -4.49 15.60
C PRO A 43 3.86 -4.03 16.31
N GLN A 44 2.78 -4.81 16.29
CA GLN A 44 1.53 -4.49 16.99
C GLN A 44 1.73 -4.58 18.50
N PHE A 45 2.41 -5.62 18.97
CA PHE A 45 2.79 -5.76 20.37
C PHE A 45 3.62 -4.55 20.84
N ARG A 46 4.62 -4.14 20.06
CA ARG A 46 5.41 -2.94 20.39
C ARG A 46 4.55 -1.67 20.45
N GLN A 47 3.54 -1.54 19.58
CA GLN A 47 2.59 -0.43 19.66
C GLN A 47 1.75 -0.48 20.94
N PHE A 48 1.27 -1.66 21.36
CA PHE A 48 0.52 -1.81 22.60
C PHE A 48 1.37 -1.48 23.83
N VAL A 49 2.63 -1.92 23.87
CA VAL A 49 3.57 -1.58 24.94
C VAL A 49 3.80 -0.07 24.98
N ALA A 50 4.16 0.54 23.85
CA ALA A 50 4.40 1.99 23.77
C ALA A 50 3.16 2.80 24.19
N ARG A 51 1.97 2.40 23.75
CA ARG A 51 0.71 3.04 24.14
C ARG A 51 0.44 2.88 25.64
N SER A 52 0.65 1.70 26.18
CA SER A 52 0.44 1.42 27.61
C SER A 52 1.38 2.26 28.48
N MET A 53 2.65 2.36 28.10
CA MET A 53 3.64 3.22 28.75
C MET A 53 3.22 4.68 28.71
N LEU A 54 2.87 5.20 27.53
CA LEU A 54 2.39 6.58 27.37
C LEU A 54 1.21 6.84 28.31
N LYS A 55 0.19 6.00 28.27
CA LYS A 55 -1.01 6.16 29.10
C LYS A 55 -0.72 6.10 30.59
N ALA A 56 0.11 5.15 31.04
CA ALA A 56 0.47 5.00 32.43
C ALA A 56 1.24 6.22 32.96
N ILE A 57 2.25 6.68 32.21
CA ILE A 57 3.07 7.85 32.57
C ILE A 57 2.20 9.12 32.57
N THR A 58 1.36 9.33 31.55
CA THR A 58 0.47 10.51 31.52
C THR A 58 -0.49 10.50 32.70
N ARG A 59 -1.13 9.37 33.03
CA ARG A 59 -2.01 9.26 34.20
C ARG A 59 -1.28 9.54 35.50
N PHE A 60 -0.06 9.00 35.66
CA PHE A 60 0.77 9.27 36.82
C PHE A 60 1.06 10.77 36.97
N LEU A 61 1.49 11.44 35.90
CA LEU A 61 1.80 12.87 35.93
C LEU A 61 0.55 13.71 36.24
N TYR A 62 -0.61 13.38 35.67
CA TYR A 62 -1.87 14.06 35.98
C TYR A 62 -2.24 13.91 37.46
N ALA A 63 -2.17 12.68 38.00
CA ALA A 63 -2.47 12.41 39.40
C ALA A 63 -1.54 13.15 40.38
N HIS A 64 -0.34 13.53 39.95
CA HIS A 64 0.65 14.25 40.76
C HIS A 64 0.81 15.74 40.38
N SER A 65 -0.01 16.24 39.45
CA SER A 65 0.04 17.64 38.99
C SER A 65 -0.67 18.63 39.92
N GLY A 66 -1.44 18.13 40.90
CA GLY A 66 -2.37 18.95 41.69
C GLY A 66 -3.66 19.34 40.96
N SER A 67 -3.82 18.96 39.68
CA SER A 67 -5.05 19.15 38.90
C SER A 67 -6.03 17.99 39.10
N SER A 68 -7.34 18.29 39.15
CA SER A 68 -8.42 17.28 39.16
C SER A 68 -8.83 16.83 37.74
N SER A 69 -8.24 17.40 36.69
CA SER A 69 -8.54 17.04 35.30
C SER A 69 -8.11 15.61 34.99
N GLN A 70 -8.90 14.91 34.18
CA GLN A 70 -8.47 13.63 33.60
C GLN A 70 -7.66 13.85 32.32
N PRO A 71 -6.63 13.03 32.06
CA PRO A 71 -5.89 13.11 30.80
C PRO A 71 -6.79 12.71 29.63
N VAL A 72 -6.57 13.35 28.48
CA VAL A 72 -7.13 12.94 27.19
C VAL A 72 -6.02 12.40 26.32
N PHE A 73 -6.29 11.30 25.65
CA PHE A 73 -5.36 10.61 24.77
C PHE A 73 -5.66 10.92 23.31
N PRO A 74 -4.62 11.10 22.46
CA PRO A 74 -4.78 11.30 21.03
C PRO A 74 -5.68 10.21 20.43
N PRO A 75 -6.57 10.53 19.47
CA PRO A 75 -7.45 9.53 18.87
C PRO A 75 -6.68 8.45 18.08
N GLU A 76 -7.38 7.39 17.71
CA GLU A 76 -6.89 6.44 16.71
C GLU A 76 -7.04 7.01 15.27
N PRO A 77 -6.37 6.45 14.25
CA PRO A 77 -6.49 6.93 12.88
C PRO A 77 -7.92 6.78 12.32
N PRO A 78 -8.38 7.70 11.44
CA PRO A 78 -9.62 7.53 10.68
C PRO A 78 -9.57 6.29 9.78
N ARG A 79 -10.74 5.76 9.43
CA ARG A 79 -10.86 4.52 8.64
C ARG A 79 -11.75 4.70 7.41
N LEU A 80 -11.78 3.69 6.55
CA LEU A 80 -12.66 3.63 5.38
C LEU A 80 -12.61 4.92 4.55
N ILE A 81 -11.42 5.27 4.10
CA ILE A 81 -11.20 6.53 3.40
C ILE A 81 -11.42 6.37 1.90
N SER A 82 -11.99 7.39 1.27
CA SER A 82 -12.07 7.52 -0.18
C SER A 82 -11.63 8.90 -0.64
N ALA A 83 -11.07 8.96 -1.85
CA ALA A 83 -10.75 10.19 -2.55
C ALA A 83 -11.31 10.11 -3.97
N VAL A 84 -12.26 11.00 -4.29
CA VAL A 84 -12.99 11.02 -5.56
C VAL A 84 -12.93 12.40 -6.19
N ALA A 85 -12.40 12.51 -7.41
CA ALA A 85 -12.37 13.77 -8.14
C ALA A 85 -13.78 14.17 -8.59
N LEU A 86 -14.24 15.35 -8.14
CA LEU A 86 -15.54 15.93 -8.50
C LEU A 86 -15.44 16.84 -9.72
N THR A 87 -14.37 17.64 -9.80
CA THR A 87 -14.14 18.62 -10.87
C THR A 87 -12.66 18.62 -11.28
N THR A 88 -12.28 19.53 -12.17
CA THR A 88 -10.90 19.75 -12.62
C THR A 88 -9.98 20.28 -11.52
N SER A 89 -10.52 20.71 -10.37
CA SER A 89 -9.77 21.32 -9.27
C SER A 89 -10.35 21.00 -7.89
N SER A 90 -11.19 19.97 -7.77
CA SER A 90 -11.75 19.58 -6.48
C SER A 90 -11.88 18.07 -6.28
N VAL A 91 -11.56 17.61 -5.08
CA VAL A 91 -11.63 16.21 -4.65
C VAL A 91 -12.52 16.10 -3.42
N ALA A 92 -13.49 15.20 -3.46
CA ALA A 92 -14.26 14.77 -2.29
C ALA A 92 -13.47 13.72 -1.51
N LEU A 93 -13.33 13.97 -0.22
CA LEU A 93 -12.79 13.04 0.76
C LEU A 93 -13.91 12.58 1.69
N GLN A 94 -14.00 11.28 1.94
CA GLN A 94 -14.91 10.70 2.94
C GLN A 94 -14.15 9.69 3.79
N TRP A 95 -14.53 9.59 5.06
CA TRP A 95 -13.94 8.65 6.02
C TRP A 95 -14.95 8.29 7.11
N LEU A 96 -14.69 7.21 7.83
CA LEU A 96 -15.31 6.92 9.11
C LEU A 96 -14.42 7.38 10.27
N PRO A 97 -15.03 7.75 11.41
CA PRO A 97 -14.31 7.93 12.65
C PRO A 97 -13.54 6.67 13.05
N PRO A 98 -12.56 6.80 13.96
CA PRO A 98 -11.88 5.64 14.51
C PRO A 98 -12.85 4.73 15.26
N ALA A 99 -12.52 3.44 15.46
CA ALA A 99 -13.38 2.57 16.28
C ALA A 99 -13.31 3.04 17.70
N GLU A 100 -14.43 2.92 18.38
CA GLU A 100 -14.42 2.79 19.82
C GLU A 100 -13.54 1.60 20.21
N ASN A 101 -12.51 1.90 21.00
CA ASN A 101 -11.62 0.90 21.55
C ASN A 101 -11.21 1.39 22.96
N PRO A 102 -11.61 0.68 24.03
CA PRO A 102 -11.25 1.05 25.40
C PRO A 102 -9.73 1.14 25.64
N VAL A 103 -8.95 0.42 24.83
CA VAL A 103 -7.49 0.39 24.88
C VAL A 103 -6.88 1.46 23.95
N GLY A 104 -7.64 2.04 23.02
CA GLY A 104 -7.21 3.06 22.06
C GLY A 104 -7.31 4.49 22.59
N GLY A 105 -7.13 5.47 21.71
CA GLY A 105 -7.32 6.89 22.00
C GLY A 105 -8.74 7.32 22.37
N ASP A 106 -8.89 8.56 22.85
CA ASP A 106 -10.20 9.17 23.08
C ASP A 106 -10.81 9.69 21.76
N ALA A 107 -12.11 10.03 21.79
CA ALA A 107 -12.84 10.46 20.61
C ALA A 107 -12.23 11.72 19.95
N PRO A 108 -12.34 11.85 18.62
CA PRO A 108 -11.90 13.06 17.90
C PRO A 108 -12.80 14.26 18.20
N GLU A 109 -12.19 15.44 18.25
CA GLU A 109 -12.86 16.75 18.30
C GLU A 109 -12.75 17.48 16.96
N SER A 110 -11.81 17.10 16.09
CA SER A 110 -11.70 17.57 14.70
C SER A 110 -10.87 16.60 13.85
N TYR A 111 -10.75 16.89 12.56
CA TYR A 111 -9.83 16.19 11.66
C TYR A 111 -8.87 17.16 10.97
N ARG A 112 -7.67 16.67 10.66
CA ARG A 112 -6.67 17.37 9.85
C ARG A 112 -6.46 16.62 8.54
N VAL A 113 -6.56 17.33 7.42
CA VAL A 113 -6.30 16.81 6.08
C VAL A 113 -4.96 17.33 5.58
N TYR A 114 -4.06 16.41 5.26
CA TYR A 114 -2.77 16.68 4.63
C TYR A 114 -2.89 16.49 3.13
N TYR A 115 -2.17 17.31 2.35
CA TYR A 115 -2.22 17.30 0.90
C TYR A 115 -0.82 17.18 0.27
N SER A 116 -0.74 16.49 -0.87
CA SER A 116 0.45 16.38 -1.70
C SER A 116 0.11 16.24 -3.18
N ARG A 117 1.02 16.70 -4.05
CA ARG A 117 0.94 16.49 -5.51
C ARG A 117 1.63 15.22 -5.98
N ASP A 118 2.67 14.77 -5.27
CA ASP A 118 3.46 13.59 -5.63
C ASP A 118 3.16 12.38 -4.72
N GLY A 119 2.55 12.62 -3.56
CA GLY A 119 2.23 11.61 -2.55
C GLY A 119 3.38 11.27 -1.61
N PHE A 120 4.49 12.02 -1.68
CA PHE A 120 5.68 11.83 -0.84
C PHE A 120 5.93 13.04 0.07
N SER A 121 5.73 14.25 -0.46
CA SER A 121 5.89 15.50 0.29
C SER A 121 4.52 16.06 0.63
N LEU A 122 4.03 15.76 1.84
CA LEU A 122 2.76 16.32 2.34
C LEU A 122 2.98 17.71 2.96
N ASP A 123 1.97 18.57 2.87
CA ASP A 123 1.96 19.89 3.50
C ASP A 123 1.78 19.83 5.03
N GLY A 124 1.59 21.00 5.69
CA GLY A 124 1.36 21.08 7.14
C GLY A 124 -0.06 20.68 7.59
N GLY A 125 -0.93 20.31 6.65
CA GLY A 125 -2.31 19.92 6.89
C GLY A 125 -3.24 21.06 7.31
N ARG A 126 -4.51 20.92 6.93
CA ARG A 126 -5.60 21.85 7.25
C ARG A 126 -6.60 21.20 8.19
N ASN A 127 -6.98 21.90 9.26
CA ASN A 127 -8.08 21.47 10.12
C ASN A 127 -9.43 21.66 9.39
N VAL A 128 -10.28 20.65 9.42
CA VAL A 128 -11.59 20.63 8.72
C VAL A 128 -12.78 20.49 9.67
N GLY A 129 -12.56 20.67 10.97
CA GLY A 129 -13.58 20.51 12.01
C GLY A 129 -13.99 19.05 12.24
N LEU A 130 -15.03 18.84 13.05
CA LEU A 130 -15.59 17.52 13.31
C LEU A 130 -16.56 17.12 12.20
N THR A 131 -16.07 16.39 11.22
CA THR A 131 -16.82 15.92 10.04
C THR A 131 -16.34 14.54 9.59
N THR A 132 -17.16 13.82 8.83
CA THR A 132 -16.81 12.53 8.20
C THR A 132 -16.54 12.66 6.70
N GLY A 133 -16.51 13.89 6.19
CA GLY A 133 -16.18 14.18 4.81
C GLY A 133 -15.94 15.67 4.56
N THR A 134 -15.19 15.97 3.51
CA THR A 134 -14.95 17.34 3.06
C THR A 134 -14.64 17.38 1.57
N VAL A 135 -14.82 18.53 0.94
CA VAL A 135 -14.36 18.77 -0.44
C VAL A 135 -13.17 19.71 -0.38
N ILE A 136 -12.03 19.25 -0.91
CA ILE A 136 -10.88 20.12 -1.12
C ILE A 136 -11.04 20.78 -2.47
N THR A 137 -11.15 22.11 -2.49
CA THR A 137 -11.29 22.95 -3.68
C THR A 137 -9.96 23.62 -4.03
N ASP A 138 -9.95 24.35 -5.14
CA ASP A 138 -8.85 25.22 -5.56
C ASP A 138 -7.51 24.47 -5.69
N LEU A 139 -7.60 23.18 -6.04
CA LEU A 139 -6.42 22.34 -6.22
C LEU A 139 -5.59 22.87 -7.40
N PRO A 140 -4.27 23.03 -7.22
CA PRO A 140 -3.41 23.60 -8.23
C PRO A 140 -3.24 22.60 -9.37
N THR A 141 -3.67 22.99 -10.57
CA THR A 141 -3.52 22.25 -11.84
C THR A 141 -4.34 20.96 -11.95
N THR A 142 -4.58 20.50 -13.18
CA THR A 142 -5.10 19.16 -13.44
C THR A 142 -4.02 18.12 -13.23
N GLY A 143 -4.35 16.99 -12.62
CA GLY A 143 -3.38 15.94 -12.32
C GLY A 143 -3.74 15.14 -11.06
N PRO A 144 -2.81 14.28 -10.61
CA PRO A 144 -2.99 13.53 -9.38
C PRO A 144 -2.87 14.42 -8.13
N HIS A 145 -3.72 14.15 -7.15
CA HIS A 145 -3.74 14.79 -5.85
C HIS A 145 -3.90 13.73 -4.76
N TYR A 146 -3.08 13.83 -3.72
CA TYR A 146 -2.99 12.82 -2.67
C TYR A 146 -3.24 13.42 -1.30
N PHE A 147 -3.85 12.62 -0.43
CA PHE A 147 -4.34 13.06 0.87
C PHE A 147 -4.11 12.02 1.96
N ARG A 148 -3.81 12.52 3.16
CA ARG A 148 -3.89 11.77 4.43
C ARG A 148 -4.79 12.50 5.40
N ILE A 149 -5.42 11.75 6.29
CA ILE A 149 -6.33 12.32 7.28
C ILE A 149 -5.90 11.83 8.66
N ALA A 150 -5.81 12.75 9.62
CA ALA A 150 -5.57 12.44 11.01
C ALA A 150 -6.75 12.94 11.86
N ALA A 151 -7.08 12.18 12.90
CA ALA A 151 -8.04 12.57 13.91
C ALA A 151 -7.34 13.38 14.99
N VAL A 152 -7.98 14.43 15.49
CA VAL A 152 -7.39 15.38 16.45
C VAL A 152 -8.33 15.59 17.61
N ASN A 153 -7.80 15.56 18.83
CA ASN A 153 -8.45 16.09 20.03
C ASN A 153 -7.42 16.85 20.87
N ARG A 154 -7.83 17.42 22.01
CA ARG A 154 -6.92 18.09 22.95
C ARG A 154 -5.79 17.23 23.51
N GLY A 155 -5.88 15.91 23.44
CA GLY A 155 -4.81 14.97 23.78
C GLY A 155 -3.72 14.87 22.73
N GLY A 156 -4.03 15.23 21.48
CA GLY A 156 -3.09 15.29 20.37
C GLY A 156 -3.69 14.80 19.05
N GLU A 157 -2.80 14.52 18.10
CA GLU A 157 -3.14 14.06 16.77
C GLU A 157 -2.84 12.55 16.64
N SER A 158 -3.73 11.82 15.97
CA SER A 158 -3.55 10.40 15.66
C SER A 158 -2.39 10.19 14.69
N ALA A 159 -1.91 8.95 14.55
CA ALA A 159 -1.21 8.58 13.32
C ALA A 159 -2.13 8.89 12.11
N PRO A 160 -1.57 9.30 10.96
CA PRO A 160 -2.38 9.59 9.80
C PRO A 160 -2.89 8.30 9.18
N SER A 161 -3.95 8.42 8.39
CA SER A 161 -4.42 7.34 7.54
C SER A 161 -3.41 6.91 6.48
N ARG A 162 -3.71 5.78 5.81
CA ARG A 162 -3.11 5.47 4.49
C ARG A 162 -3.38 6.63 3.52
N LEU A 163 -2.43 6.84 2.60
CA LEU A 163 -2.54 7.82 1.52
C LEU A 163 -3.55 7.33 0.50
N LEU A 164 -4.49 8.19 0.13
CA LEU A 164 -5.35 8.02 -1.04
C LEU A 164 -5.16 9.19 -1.97
N GLY A 165 -5.60 9.06 -3.21
CA GLY A 165 -5.61 10.15 -4.17
C GLY A 165 -6.66 10.02 -5.26
N ALA A 166 -6.80 11.09 -6.01
CA ALA A 166 -7.64 11.16 -7.20
C ALA A 166 -6.96 12.02 -8.27
N TYR A 167 -7.36 11.82 -9.52
CA TYR A 167 -6.89 12.60 -10.65
C TYR A 167 -7.97 13.59 -11.09
N CYS A 168 -7.68 14.88 -10.95
CA CYS A 168 -8.51 15.94 -11.47
C CYS A 168 -8.23 16.15 -12.96
N SER A 169 -9.20 15.82 -13.82
CA SER A 169 -9.09 15.95 -15.29
C SER A 169 -9.90 17.15 -15.79
N THR A 170 -9.47 17.78 -16.88
CA THR A 170 -10.24 18.80 -17.62
C THR A 170 -11.46 18.23 -18.35
N GLU A 171 -11.46 16.93 -18.61
CA GLU A 171 -12.58 16.23 -19.22
C GLU A 171 -13.56 15.77 -18.12
N ALA A 172 -14.87 15.84 -18.39
CA ALA A 172 -15.89 15.34 -17.48
C ALA A 172 -15.63 13.86 -17.15
N PRO A 173 -15.99 13.36 -15.93
CA PRO A 173 -15.75 11.98 -15.55
C PRO A 173 -16.39 11.01 -16.56
N THR A 174 -15.57 10.38 -17.41
CA THR A 174 -16.03 9.36 -18.35
C THR A 174 -15.88 7.98 -17.72
N ARG A 175 -16.53 6.95 -18.31
CA ARG A 175 -16.31 5.53 -17.99
C ARG A 175 -14.86 5.05 -18.25
N GLU A 176 -13.93 5.92 -18.62
CA GLU A 176 -12.51 5.60 -18.80
C GLU A 176 -11.70 5.79 -17.50
N ARG A 177 -12.30 6.36 -16.44
CA ARG A 177 -11.67 6.48 -15.13
C ARG A 177 -11.42 5.11 -14.50
N VAL A 178 -10.31 4.98 -13.78
CA VAL A 178 -9.92 3.77 -13.05
C VAL A 178 -10.15 3.95 -11.55
N LEU A 179 -10.57 2.90 -10.85
CA LEU A 179 -10.60 2.87 -9.38
C LEU A 179 -9.38 2.12 -8.86
N VAL A 180 -8.55 2.77 -8.04
CA VAL A 180 -7.46 2.12 -7.30
C VAL A 180 -7.95 1.74 -5.90
N VAL A 181 -7.88 0.46 -5.58
CA VAL A 181 -8.30 -0.09 -4.29
C VAL A 181 -7.07 -0.42 -3.48
N SER A 182 -6.76 0.40 -2.48
CA SER A 182 -5.64 0.17 -1.57
C SER A 182 -5.99 -0.92 -0.58
N ALA A 183 -5.35 -2.08 -0.69
CA ALA A 183 -5.62 -3.26 0.13
C ALA A 183 -4.43 -3.73 0.98
N PHE A 184 -3.23 -3.15 0.80
CA PHE A 184 -2.07 -3.49 1.61
C PHE A 184 -2.14 -2.85 3.00
N THR A 185 -2.55 -3.62 4.00
CA THR A 185 -2.76 -3.19 5.39
C THR A 185 -1.90 -3.93 6.40
N THR A 186 -1.23 -5.01 6.00
CA THR A 186 -0.38 -5.80 6.91
C THR A 186 0.62 -4.92 7.66
N PHE A 187 0.61 -5.11 8.98
CA PHE A 187 1.53 -4.50 9.93
C PHE A 187 1.84 -5.56 11.00
N SER A 188 2.65 -6.54 10.59
CA SER A 188 3.05 -7.70 11.40
C SER A 188 4.51 -8.07 11.11
N GLU A 189 5.01 -9.13 11.73
CA GLU A 189 6.36 -9.66 11.45
C GLU A 189 6.54 -10.08 9.97
N ASP A 190 5.47 -10.40 9.22
CA ASP A 190 5.58 -10.85 7.81
C ASP A 190 6.15 -9.79 6.86
N VAL A 191 6.06 -8.52 7.27
CA VAL A 191 6.59 -7.37 6.53
C VAL A 191 7.78 -6.73 7.26
N ALA A 192 8.29 -7.37 8.31
CA ALA A 192 9.50 -6.93 8.98
C ALA A 192 10.71 -7.02 8.04
N LEU A 193 11.74 -6.24 8.37
CA LEU A 193 12.99 -6.25 7.63
C LEU A 193 13.92 -7.31 8.20
N THR A 194 14.67 -7.97 7.33
CA THR A 194 15.82 -8.79 7.75
C THR A 194 17.09 -7.98 7.49
N GLN A 195 17.89 -7.79 8.53
CA GLN A 195 19.24 -7.24 8.44
C GLN A 195 20.24 -8.37 8.67
N SER A 196 21.08 -8.63 7.68
CA SER A 196 22.17 -9.60 7.78
C SER A 196 23.44 -8.88 8.20
N GLU A 197 24.05 -9.32 9.30
CA GLU A 197 25.38 -8.85 9.71
C GLU A 197 26.42 -9.96 9.50
N PRO A 198 27.54 -9.68 8.80
CA PRO A 198 28.55 -10.69 8.49
C PRO A 198 29.41 -11.06 9.71
N LEU A 199 29.49 -10.19 10.72
CA LEU A 199 30.23 -10.41 11.95
C LEU A 199 29.30 -10.22 13.14
N GLY A 200 29.40 -11.09 14.15
CA GLY A 200 28.64 -10.93 15.39
C GLY A 200 29.14 -9.67 16.07
N LEU A 201 28.35 -8.60 16.06
CA LEU A 201 28.59 -7.24 16.59
C LEU A 201 29.08 -7.24 18.07
N GLY A 202 30.26 -7.80 18.35
CA GLY A 202 30.74 -8.12 19.70
C GLY A 202 30.12 -9.38 20.33
N SER A 203 29.46 -10.26 19.57
CA SER A 203 28.87 -11.49 20.14
C SER A 203 29.99 -12.47 20.57
N PRO A 204 29.93 -13.06 21.78
CA PRO A 204 30.89 -14.08 22.23
C PRO A 204 30.96 -15.30 21.29
N LEU A 205 29.90 -15.53 20.52
CA LEU A 205 29.81 -16.63 19.56
C LEU A 205 30.56 -16.33 18.24
N HIS A 206 31.06 -15.10 18.04
CA HIS A 206 31.77 -14.61 16.84
C HIS A 206 31.06 -14.82 15.49
N ALA A 207 29.84 -15.35 15.49
CA ALA A 207 29.02 -15.53 14.31
C ALA A 207 28.12 -14.31 14.09
N GLY A 208 28.12 -13.81 12.85
CA GLY A 208 27.08 -12.93 12.34
C GLY A 208 25.73 -13.65 12.21
N GLY A 209 24.74 -13.00 11.63
CA GLY A 209 23.42 -13.59 11.43
C GLY A 209 22.37 -12.63 10.91
N ASP A 210 21.17 -13.17 10.74
CA ASP A 210 19.99 -12.42 10.32
C ASP A 210 19.20 -11.93 11.52
N PHE A 211 18.89 -10.63 11.54
CA PHE A 211 18.16 -9.97 12.60
C PHE A 211 16.87 -9.37 12.06
N VAL A 212 15.77 -9.61 12.78
CA VAL A 212 14.49 -8.95 12.50
C VAL A 212 14.57 -7.48 12.96
N ARG A 213 14.31 -6.56 12.04
CA ARG A 213 14.28 -5.12 12.30
C ARG A 213 12.88 -4.57 12.03
N LEU A 214 12.29 -3.97 13.06
CA LEU A 214 10.99 -3.31 12.98
C LEU A 214 11.19 -1.82 12.73
N ILE A 215 11.05 -1.41 11.48
CA ILE A 215 11.10 0.00 11.06
C ILE A 215 9.77 0.29 10.35
N PRO A 216 8.72 0.78 11.04
CA PRO A 216 7.36 0.85 10.50
C PRO A 216 7.27 1.44 9.08
N ARG A 217 7.95 2.57 8.84
CA ARG A 217 7.97 3.25 7.53
C ARG A 217 8.59 2.42 6.39
N LYS A 218 9.42 1.42 6.69
CA LYS A 218 10.02 0.50 5.71
C LYS A 218 9.30 -0.86 5.64
N MET A 219 8.44 -1.15 6.61
CA MET A 219 7.57 -2.33 6.63
C MET A 219 6.32 -2.08 5.79
N ASN A 220 5.61 -1.01 6.11
CA ASN A 220 4.45 -0.53 5.38
C ASN A 220 4.35 1.00 5.53
N ALA A 221 4.77 1.74 4.51
CA ALA A 221 4.73 3.20 4.50
C ALA A 221 3.30 3.76 4.33
N GLY A 222 2.34 2.94 3.89
CA GLY A 222 0.95 3.33 3.67
C GLY A 222 0.79 4.45 2.64
N ASN A 223 1.73 4.64 1.72
CA ASN A 223 1.69 5.67 0.67
C ASN A 223 1.53 5.11 -0.74
N TYR A 224 1.33 3.79 -0.89
CA TYR A 224 1.59 3.16 -2.17
C TYR A 224 0.60 3.47 -3.31
N VAL A 225 -0.54 4.11 -2.99
CA VAL A 225 -1.45 4.67 -4.01
C VAL A 225 -0.74 5.72 -4.86
N SER A 226 0.27 6.43 -4.32
CA SER A 226 1.03 7.39 -5.12
C SER A 226 1.85 6.74 -6.23
N HIS A 227 2.42 5.55 -6.02
CA HIS A 227 3.16 4.85 -7.08
C HIS A 227 2.24 4.47 -8.24
N TRP A 228 1.02 4.02 -7.93
CA TRP A 228 0.01 3.66 -8.94
C TRP A 228 -0.60 4.90 -9.59
N GLY A 229 -0.98 5.90 -8.80
CA GLY A 229 -1.57 7.15 -9.29
C GLY A 229 -0.62 7.93 -10.19
N ASN A 230 0.67 8.01 -9.84
CA ASN A 230 1.68 8.67 -10.67
C ASN A 230 1.94 7.88 -11.96
N ALA A 231 1.92 6.55 -11.92
CA ALA A 231 2.00 5.69 -13.10
C ALA A 231 0.77 5.85 -14.03
N LEU A 232 -0.43 5.96 -13.46
CA LEU A 232 -1.67 6.23 -14.21
C LEU A 232 -1.63 7.62 -14.84
N ALA A 233 -1.22 8.64 -14.08
CA ALA A 233 -1.05 10.01 -14.55
C ALA A 233 -0.06 10.11 -15.71
N ALA A 234 1.07 9.39 -15.66
CA ALA A 234 2.03 9.33 -16.75
C ALA A 234 1.46 8.75 -18.05
N ASN A 235 0.37 7.98 -17.96
CA ASN A 235 -0.36 7.42 -19.09
C ASN A 235 -1.65 8.21 -19.43
N ASN A 236 -1.86 9.39 -18.83
CA ASN A 236 -3.08 10.19 -18.95
C ASN A 236 -4.36 9.42 -18.59
N VAL A 237 -4.27 8.49 -17.64
CA VAL A 237 -5.43 7.75 -17.13
C VAL A 237 -5.86 8.38 -15.81
N SER A 238 -7.08 8.91 -15.80
CA SER A 238 -7.67 9.45 -14.57
C SER A 238 -8.04 8.33 -13.61
N PHE A 239 -7.94 8.59 -12.30
CA PHE A 239 -8.27 7.62 -11.27
C PHE A 239 -8.93 8.26 -10.05
N ASP A 240 -9.68 7.44 -9.33
CA ASP A 240 -10.04 7.68 -7.93
C ASP A 240 -9.45 6.56 -7.08
N SER A 241 -9.43 6.72 -5.76
CA SER A 241 -8.97 5.64 -4.89
C SER A 241 -9.75 5.50 -3.60
N ILE A 242 -9.77 4.27 -3.11
CA ILE A 242 -10.50 3.88 -1.91
C ILE A 242 -9.66 2.91 -1.09
N ALA A 243 -9.94 2.88 0.22
CA ALA A 243 -9.56 1.77 1.07
C ALA A 243 -10.38 0.51 0.68
N SER A 244 -9.76 -0.67 0.66
CA SER A 244 -10.39 -1.94 0.26
C SER A 244 -11.62 -2.31 1.09
N GLU A 245 -11.65 -1.87 2.33
CA GLU A 245 -12.72 -2.10 3.28
C GLU A 245 -14.04 -1.38 2.88
N ILE A 246 -13.99 -0.40 1.95
CA ILE A 246 -15.16 0.29 1.39
C ILE A 246 -15.75 -0.44 0.18
N LEU A 247 -14.98 -1.33 -0.45
CA LEU A 247 -15.35 -1.95 -1.72
C LEU A 247 -16.73 -2.62 -1.66
N THR A 248 -17.16 -3.01 -0.47
CA THR A 248 -18.37 -3.78 -0.21
C THR A 248 -19.51 -2.96 0.42
N SER A 249 -19.30 -1.68 0.75
CA SER A 249 -20.28 -0.82 1.43
C SER A 249 -21.24 -0.06 0.50
N MET A 250 -21.24 -0.37 -0.80
CA MET A 250 -22.18 0.14 -1.84
C MET A 250 -22.17 1.66 -2.11
N THR A 251 -21.41 2.49 -1.38
CA THR A 251 -21.36 3.96 -1.61
C THR A 251 -20.67 4.34 -2.93
N ILE A 252 -19.72 3.53 -3.40
CA ILE A 252 -19.00 3.75 -4.66
C ILE A 252 -19.37 2.61 -5.61
N SER A 253 -20.21 2.92 -6.61
CA SER A 253 -20.59 1.94 -7.63
C SER A 253 -19.43 1.68 -8.59
N PRO A 254 -18.82 0.49 -8.57
CA PRO A 254 -17.65 0.21 -9.40
C PRO A 254 -17.96 0.17 -10.90
N THR A 255 -19.24 0.00 -11.26
CA THR A 255 -19.72 0.07 -12.65
C THR A 255 -19.55 1.46 -13.28
N ASN A 256 -19.20 2.47 -12.48
CA ASN A 256 -18.83 3.80 -12.96
C ASN A 256 -17.40 3.87 -13.50
N TYR A 257 -16.57 2.83 -13.25
CA TYR A 257 -15.16 2.80 -13.64
C TYR A 257 -14.91 1.84 -14.80
N GLY A 258 -13.98 2.22 -15.67
CA GLY A 258 -13.55 1.42 -16.82
C GLY A 258 -12.70 0.23 -16.42
N ALA A 259 -12.01 0.33 -15.28
CA ALA A 259 -11.27 -0.75 -14.64
C ALA A 259 -11.16 -0.51 -13.13
N VAL A 260 -10.93 -1.60 -12.39
CA VAL A 260 -10.59 -1.55 -10.96
C VAL A 260 -9.26 -2.27 -10.72
N LEU A 261 -8.39 -1.62 -9.98
CA LEU A 261 -7.00 -1.99 -9.73
C LEU A 261 -6.88 -2.33 -8.24
N LEU A 262 -6.80 -3.62 -7.90
CA LEU A 262 -6.66 -4.10 -6.53
C LEU A 262 -5.17 -4.18 -6.16
N GLN A 263 -4.75 -3.30 -5.26
CA GLN A 263 -3.38 -3.16 -4.79
C GLN A 263 -3.20 -3.88 -3.45
N PHE A 264 -2.77 -5.15 -3.49
CA PHE A 264 -2.53 -5.95 -2.29
C PHE A 264 -1.11 -5.80 -1.73
N GLY A 265 -0.16 -5.27 -2.50
CA GLY A 265 1.19 -5.08 -2.00
C GLY A 265 1.77 -6.39 -1.45
N ARG A 266 2.36 -6.34 -0.25
CA ARG A 266 2.83 -7.53 0.50
C ARG A 266 1.83 -8.00 1.56
N GLN A 267 0.54 -7.95 1.26
CA GLN A 267 -0.48 -8.42 2.20
C GLN A 267 -0.18 -9.86 2.64
N SER A 268 -0.17 -10.08 3.96
CA SER A 268 0.09 -11.38 4.54
C SER A 268 -1.12 -12.30 4.37
N VAL A 269 -0.83 -13.58 4.12
CA VAL A 269 -1.84 -14.65 4.19
C VAL A 269 -2.52 -14.72 5.57
N ARG A 270 -1.81 -14.34 6.64
CA ARG A 270 -2.34 -14.35 8.02
C ARG A 270 -3.41 -13.30 8.26
N ASP A 271 -3.31 -12.17 7.57
CA ASP A 271 -4.27 -11.06 7.66
C ASP A 271 -5.43 -11.23 6.67
N GLY A 272 -5.34 -12.23 5.79
CA GLY A 272 -6.19 -12.41 4.62
C GLY A 272 -5.82 -11.45 3.49
N VAL A 273 -5.67 -11.98 2.27
CA VAL A 273 -5.42 -11.17 1.07
C VAL A 273 -6.75 -10.84 0.41
N LEU A 274 -7.48 -11.86 -0.04
CA LEU A 274 -8.78 -11.70 -0.71
C LEU A 274 -9.92 -12.22 0.15
N SER A 275 -10.59 -11.31 0.87
CA SER A 275 -11.79 -11.65 1.66
C SER A 275 -12.89 -12.28 0.80
N SER A 276 -13.75 -13.10 1.41
CA SER A 276 -14.89 -13.70 0.69
C SER A 276 -15.82 -12.67 0.05
N GLN A 277 -15.96 -11.49 0.68
CA GLN A 277 -16.79 -10.40 0.16
C GLN A 277 -16.13 -9.70 -1.02
N THR A 278 -14.81 -9.47 -0.96
CA THR A 278 -14.01 -8.95 -2.08
C THR A 278 -14.06 -9.89 -3.29
N ARG A 279 -13.96 -11.21 -3.07
CA ARG A 279 -14.06 -12.21 -4.15
C ARG A 279 -15.42 -12.18 -4.84
N ARG A 280 -16.52 -12.22 -4.08
CA ARG A 280 -17.89 -12.11 -4.63
C ARG A 280 -18.09 -10.81 -5.42
N TRP A 281 -17.52 -9.72 -4.93
CA TRP A 281 -17.54 -8.45 -5.63
C TRP A 281 -16.79 -8.52 -6.97
N CYS A 282 -15.59 -9.13 -7.01
CA CYS A 282 -14.80 -9.29 -8.22
C CYS A 282 -15.56 -10.11 -9.27
N GLU A 283 -16.20 -11.21 -8.85
CA GLU A 283 -17.04 -12.06 -9.70
C GLU A 283 -18.20 -11.28 -10.30
N THR A 284 -18.90 -10.50 -9.47
CA THR A 284 -20.03 -9.66 -9.91
C THR A 284 -19.57 -8.61 -10.91
N PHE A 285 -18.47 -7.92 -10.63
CA PHE A 285 -17.93 -6.90 -11.52
C PHE A 285 -17.48 -7.49 -12.86
N ALA A 286 -16.77 -8.62 -12.85
CA ALA A 286 -16.37 -9.31 -14.08
C ALA A 286 -17.58 -9.86 -14.86
N ALA A 287 -18.65 -10.32 -14.19
CA ALA A 287 -19.87 -10.76 -14.85
C ALA A 287 -20.55 -9.62 -15.64
N LEU A 288 -20.38 -8.37 -15.18
CA LEU A 288 -20.79 -7.16 -15.89
C LEU A 288 -19.78 -6.68 -16.95
N LYS A 289 -18.87 -7.57 -17.38
CA LYS A 289 -17.76 -7.30 -18.31
C LYS A 289 -16.74 -6.27 -17.78
N GLY A 290 -16.68 -6.09 -16.46
CA GLY A 290 -15.67 -5.25 -15.80
C GLY A 290 -14.24 -5.74 -16.06
N LYS A 291 -13.29 -4.83 -15.89
CA LYS A 291 -11.86 -5.08 -16.12
C LYS A 291 -11.07 -4.92 -14.83
N LEU A 292 -10.27 -5.92 -14.47
CA LEU A 292 -9.56 -5.96 -13.20
C LEU A 292 -8.06 -6.10 -13.40
N ILE A 293 -7.29 -5.43 -12.55
CA ILE A 293 -5.91 -5.81 -12.23
C ILE A 293 -5.90 -6.26 -10.78
N VAL A 294 -5.35 -7.44 -10.52
CA VAL A 294 -5.13 -7.98 -9.18
C VAL A 294 -3.62 -8.14 -9.01
N SER A 295 -3.01 -7.32 -8.17
CA SER A 295 -1.56 -7.29 -8.00
C SER A 295 -1.18 -7.35 -6.52
N GLY A 296 -0.30 -8.28 -6.21
CA GLY A 296 0.31 -8.41 -4.89
C GLY A 296 1.09 -9.70 -4.76
N SER A 297 1.84 -9.78 -3.67
CA SER A 297 2.40 -11.01 -3.13
C SER A 297 1.28 -11.85 -2.49
N ASN A 298 1.45 -13.17 -2.47
CA ASN A 298 0.58 -14.14 -1.79
C ASN A 298 -0.89 -14.20 -2.26
N VAL A 299 -1.25 -13.56 -3.38
CA VAL A 299 -2.63 -13.54 -3.92
C VAL A 299 -3.10 -14.93 -4.32
N VAL A 300 -2.28 -15.65 -5.10
CA VAL A 300 -2.58 -17.01 -5.58
C VAL A 300 -2.21 -18.03 -4.51
N GLU A 301 -1.14 -17.78 -3.73
CA GLU A 301 -0.72 -18.64 -2.61
C GLU A 301 -1.83 -18.81 -1.57
N GLU A 302 -2.44 -17.71 -1.10
CA GLU A 302 -3.53 -17.76 -0.12
C GLU A 302 -4.70 -18.63 -0.62
N LEU A 303 -4.99 -18.60 -1.91
CA LEU A 303 -6.19 -19.20 -2.46
C LEU A 303 -6.03 -20.66 -2.91
N ASP A 304 -4.81 -21.10 -3.21
CA ASP A 304 -4.59 -22.42 -3.83
C ASP A 304 -3.50 -23.28 -3.19
N ASP A 305 -2.55 -22.71 -2.43
CA ASP A 305 -1.53 -23.53 -1.74
C ASP A 305 -2.14 -24.33 -0.58
N ALA A 306 -1.85 -25.63 -0.49
CA ALA A 306 -2.35 -26.44 0.61
C ALA A 306 -1.83 -25.97 1.98
N THR A 307 -0.66 -25.33 2.04
CA THR A 307 -0.05 -24.88 3.30
C THR A 307 -0.83 -23.74 3.96
N THR A 308 -1.50 -22.90 3.17
CA THR A 308 -2.37 -21.81 3.64
C THR A 308 -3.77 -22.30 4.01
N ARG A 309 -4.05 -23.60 3.82
CA ARG A 309 -5.33 -24.29 4.13
C ARG A 309 -6.57 -23.64 3.47
N PRO A 310 -6.56 -23.37 2.15
CA PRO A 310 -7.68 -22.73 1.48
C PRO A 310 -8.91 -23.62 1.48
N THR A 311 -10.07 -22.99 1.55
CA THR A 311 -11.37 -23.65 1.39
C THR A 311 -11.60 -24.07 -0.06
N ALA A 312 -12.64 -24.87 -0.30
CA ALA A 312 -13.04 -25.24 -1.66
C ALA A 312 -13.44 -24.01 -2.50
N THR A 313 -14.06 -23.01 -1.88
CA THR A 313 -14.45 -21.75 -2.53
C THR A 313 -13.23 -20.90 -2.89
N ASP A 314 -12.20 -20.88 -2.05
CA ASP A 314 -10.94 -20.16 -2.33
C ASP A 314 -10.24 -20.75 -3.56
N ARG A 315 -10.08 -22.08 -3.57
CA ARG A 315 -9.52 -22.81 -4.73
C ARG A 315 -10.35 -22.63 -5.98
N ALA A 316 -11.67 -22.63 -5.86
CA ALA A 316 -12.56 -22.37 -6.99
C ALA A 316 -12.36 -20.95 -7.55
N PHE A 317 -12.20 -19.94 -6.70
CA PHE A 317 -11.91 -18.58 -7.14
C PHE A 317 -10.55 -18.50 -7.86
N ALA A 318 -9.48 -19.07 -7.28
CA ALA A 318 -8.16 -19.11 -7.94
C ALA A 318 -8.24 -19.79 -9.33
N ARG A 319 -8.82 -20.99 -9.40
CA ARG A 319 -8.78 -21.82 -10.61
C ARG A 319 -9.80 -21.41 -11.68
N ASN A 320 -10.98 -20.92 -11.27
CA ASN A 320 -12.06 -20.60 -12.21
C ASN A 320 -12.13 -19.11 -12.53
N PHE A 321 -11.89 -18.24 -11.55
CA PHE A 321 -11.94 -16.79 -11.74
C PHE A 321 -10.57 -16.24 -12.15
N LEU A 322 -9.52 -16.44 -11.33
CA LEU A 322 -8.16 -15.99 -11.65
C LEU A 322 -7.45 -16.89 -12.67
N ARG A 323 -8.03 -18.05 -13.03
CA ARG A 323 -7.47 -19.04 -13.96
C ARG A 323 -6.02 -19.41 -13.60
N SER A 324 -5.73 -19.48 -12.30
CA SER A 324 -4.37 -19.63 -11.78
C SER A 324 -4.32 -20.77 -10.76
N ARG A 325 -3.29 -21.60 -10.89
CA ARG A 325 -2.92 -22.64 -9.92
C ARG A 325 -1.57 -22.28 -9.33
N PHE A 326 -1.46 -22.23 -8.01
CA PHE A 326 -0.21 -21.90 -7.34
C PHE A 326 0.86 -22.95 -7.68
N VAL A 327 2.10 -22.49 -7.88
CA VAL A 327 3.25 -23.37 -8.16
C VAL A 327 4.27 -23.27 -7.04
N ARG A 328 4.70 -22.06 -6.69
CA ARG A 328 5.56 -21.79 -5.53
C ARG A 328 5.62 -20.30 -5.20
N GLY A 329 5.94 -20.01 -3.95
CA GLY A 329 6.26 -18.68 -3.46
C GLY A 329 7.77 -18.42 -3.43
N ASP A 330 8.12 -17.23 -2.96
CA ASP A 330 9.47 -16.81 -2.56
C ASP A 330 10.61 -17.17 -3.53
N LEU A 331 10.47 -16.70 -4.77
CA LEU A 331 11.45 -16.93 -5.85
C LEU A 331 12.81 -16.25 -5.61
N GLY A 332 12.96 -15.47 -4.54
CA GLY A 332 14.09 -14.59 -4.29
C GLY A 332 13.86 -13.18 -4.84
N ALA A 333 14.33 -12.16 -4.10
CA ALA A 333 14.05 -10.75 -4.39
C ALA A 333 14.77 -10.20 -5.65
N THR A 334 15.73 -10.93 -6.22
CA THR A 334 16.54 -10.50 -7.37
C THR A 334 16.10 -11.14 -8.69
N VAL A 335 15.00 -11.90 -8.70
CA VAL A 335 14.58 -12.59 -9.92
C VAL A 335 13.99 -11.59 -10.92
N PRO A 336 14.57 -11.46 -12.13
CA PRO A 336 14.04 -10.56 -13.14
C PRO A 336 12.68 -11.04 -13.64
N LEU A 337 11.88 -10.12 -14.14
CA LEU A 337 10.66 -10.38 -14.87
C LEU A 337 10.94 -10.22 -16.36
N VAL A 338 10.49 -11.20 -17.14
CA VAL A 338 10.65 -11.24 -18.59
C VAL A 338 9.28 -11.22 -19.24
N ALA A 339 9.09 -10.33 -20.22
CA ALA A 339 7.86 -10.26 -20.98
C ALA A 339 7.73 -11.43 -21.95
N GLU A 340 6.53 -12.01 -22.02
CA GLU A 340 6.24 -13.02 -23.02
C GLU A 340 6.28 -12.39 -24.41
N LYS A 341 6.86 -13.11 -25.38
CA LYS A 341 7.03 -12.64 -26.75
C LYS A 341 5.70 -12.12 -27.33
N ARG A 342 5.71 -10.85 -27.78
CA ARG A 342 4.55 -10.13 -28.36
C ARG A 342 3.38 -9.89 -27.39
N ALA A 343 3.49 -10.24 -26.12
CA ALA A 343 2.44 -9.98 -25.13
C ALA A 343 2.49 -8.54 -24.60
N LEU A 344 3.71 -8.00 -24.47
CA LEU A 344 4.02 -6.65 -24.04
C LEU A 344 5.10 -6.07 -24.97
N ARG A 345 5.14 -4.74 -25.10
CA ARG A 345 6.13 -3.96 -25.86
C ARG A 345 7.39 -3.69 -25.04
N THR A 346 7.33 -3.78 -23.72
CA THR A 346 8.50 -3.63 -22.85
C THR A 346 9.60 -4.63 -23.24
N THR A 347 10.77 -4.09 -23.59
CA THR A 347 11.97 -4.87 -23.95
C THR A 347 13.06 -4.82 -22.87
N SER A 348 12.95 -3.89 -21.92
CA SER A 348 13.87 -3.78 -20.79
C SER A 348 13.61 -4.88 -19.77
N PRO A 349 14.66 -5.45 -19.14
CA PRO A 349 14.50 -6.31 -17.98
C PRO A 349 13.68 -5.59 -16.90
N LEU A 350 12.60 -6.22 -16.46
CA LEU A 350 11.78 -5.72 -15.38
C LEU A 350 12.36 -6.24 -14.07
N MET A 351 12.71 -5.35 -13.15
CA MET A 351 13.27 -5.74 -11.85
C MET A 351 12.32 -5.33 -10.73
N LEU A 352 12.16 -6.23 -9.76
CA LEU A 352 11.53 -5.93 -8.49
C LEU A 352 12.53 -5.21 -7.58
N ASP A 353 12.02 -4.29 -6.77
CA ASP A 353 12.77 -3.56 -5.76
C ASP A 353 13.32 -4.55 -4.72
N ILE A 354 14.62 -4.45 -4.49
CA ILE A 354 15.37 -5.28 -3.52
C ILE A 354 15.43 -4.63 -2.13
N GLY A 355 14.73 -3.51 -1.92
CA GLY A 355 14.71 -2.72 -0.69
C GLY A 355 15.56 -1.45 -0.74
N SER A 356 16.03 -1.05 -1.93
CA SER A 356 16.84 0.15 -2.16
C SER A 356 16.10 1.23 -2.95
N GLY A 357 14.93 0.92 -3.51
CA GLY A 357 14.10 1.84 -4.27
C GLY A 357 13.08 2.63 -3.45
N ASP A 358 12.02 3.07 -4.11
CA ASP A 358 10.98 3.95 -3.58
C ASP A 358 9.83 3.22 -2.87
N ALA A 359 9.81 1.88 -2.90
CA ALA A 359 8.77 1.06 -2.28
C ALA A 359 9.35 0.19 -1.14
N TYR A 360 9.46 -1.11 -1.37
CA TYR A 360 9.97 -2.09 -0.41
C TYR A 360 10.51 -3.31 -1.15
N ARG A 361 11.30 -4.11 -0.43
CA ARG A 361 11.75 -5.41 -0.94
C ARG A 361 10.53 -6.32 -1.19
N ALA A 362 10.27 -6.68 -2.45
CA ALA A 362 9.18 -7.57 -2.82
C ALA A 362 9.58 -9.04 -2.61
N VAL A 363 9.28 -9.57 -1.43
CA VAL A 363 9.35 -11.00 -1.11
C VAL A 363 7.95 -11.62 -1.07
N GLY A 364 7.86 -12.96 -1.12
CA GLY A 364 6.56 -13.65 -1.17
C GLY A 364 5.87 -13.54 -2.54
N ASN A 365 6.63 -13.52 -3.62
CA ASN A 365 6.07 -13.44 -4.97
C ASN A 365 5.46 -14.79 -5.39
N ASP A 366 4.28 -14.77 -6.01
CA ASP A 366 3.59 -15.97 -6.49
C ASP A 366 4.02 -16.34 -7.90
N ALA A 367 4.66 -17.49 -8.04
CA ALA A 367 4.69 -18.21 -9.31
C ALA A 367 3.44 -19.09 -9.43
N PHE A 368 2.77 -19.01 -10.57
CA PHE A 368 1.58 -19.80 -10.86
C PHE A 368 1.60 -20.43 -12.26
N ALA A 369 0.64 -21.32 -12.51
CA ALA A 369 0.35 -21.90 -13.81
C ALA A 369 -1.08 -21.56 -14.23
N LEU A 370 -1.32 -21.42 -15.54
CA LEU A 370 -2.66 -21.17 -16.06
C LEU A 370 -3.56 -22.40 -15.95
N VAL A 371 -4.83 -22.15 -15.65
CA VAL A 371 -5.91 -23.15 -15.67
C VAL A 371 -6.87 -22.79 -16.80
N GLY A 372 -6.86 -23.58 -17.87
CA GLY A 372 -7.66 -23.29 -19.08
C GLY A 372 -7.07 -22.19 -19.94
N GLU A 373 -7.92 -21.43 -20.64
CA GLU A 373 -7.49 -20.36 -21.54
C GLU A 373 -7.00 -19.13 -20.78
N GLY A 374 -5.84 -18.61 -21.19
CA GLY A 374 -5.26 -17.37 -20.70
C GLY A 374 -4.07 -16.97 -21.57
N ARG A 375 -3.72 -15.69 -21.53
CA ARG A 375 -2.56 -15.14 -22.25
C ARG A 375 -1.46 -14.82 -21.23
N PRO A 376 -0.35 -15.59 -21.19
CA PRO A 376 0.83 -15.21 -20.44
C PRO A 376 1.30 -13.80 -20.79
N LEU A 377 1.71 -13.01 -19.78
CA LEU A 377 2.22 -11.66 -19.97
C LEU A 377 3.67 -11.53 -19.48
N LEU A 378 3.96 -12.04 -18.27
CA LEU A 378 5.27 -11.96 -17.64
C LEU A 378 5.65 -13.29 -16.99
N ARG A 379 6.94 -13.60 -16.99
CA ARG A 379 7.53 -14.75 -16.31
C ARG A 379 8.69 -14.35 -15.43
N TYR A 380 8.93 -15.13 -14.38
CA TYR A 380 10.11 -14.99 -13.53
C TYR A 380 11.34 -15.64 -14.16
N GLY A 381 12.46 -14.92 -14.19
CA GLY A 381 13.77 -15.39 -14.63
C GLY A 381 13.94 -15.34 -16.15
N SER A 382 13.19 -16.18 -16.87
CA SER A 382 13.33 -16.37 -18.33
C SER A 382 11.97 -16.58 -19.01
N GLU A 383 11.96 -16.59 -20.35
CA GLU A 383 10.76 -16.92 -21.14
C GLU A 383 10.26 -18.37 -20.91
N SER A 384 11.12 -19.27 -20.45
CA SER A 384 10.72 -20.64 -20.01
C SER A 384 10.39 -20.72 -18.52
N GLY A 385 10.50 -19.58 -17.81
CA GLY A 385 10.26 -19.47 -16.39
C GLY A 385 8.79 -19.62 -16.00
N GLN A 386 8.58 -19.62 -14.69
CA GLN A 386 7.23 -19.70 -14.11
C GLN A 386 6.46 -18.40 -14.35
N LEU A 387 5.14 -18.50 -14.44
CA LEU A 387 4.31 -17.36 -14.77
C LEU A 387 4.21 -16.39 -13.59
N ALA A 388 4.42 -15.11 -13.88
CA ALA A 388 4.35 -14.00 -12.93
C ALA A 388 3.12 -13.13 -13.16
N ALA A 389 2.66 -13.00 -14.40
CA ALA A 389 1.43 -12.30 -14.73
C ALA A 389 0.74 -12.89 -15.97
N ALA A 390 -0.59 -12.85 -15.98
CA ALA A 390 -1.40 -13.32 -17.10
C ALA A 390 -2.67 -12.50 -17.28
N LEU A 391 -3.09 -12.32 -18.53
CA LEU A 391 -4.44 -11.88 -18.87
C LEU A 391 -5.35 -13.10 -18.98
N VAL A 392 -6.45 -13.09 -18.23
CA VAL A 392 -7.41 -14.19 -18.17
C VAL A 392 -8.84 -13.66 -18.30
N SER A 393 -9.79 -14.57 -18.54
CA SER A 393 -11.22 -14.27 -18.53
C SER A 393 -11.95 -15.30 -17.68
N PRO A 394 -12.64 -14.90 -16.59
CA PRO A 394 -13.38 -15.83 -15.74
C PRO A 394 -14.39 -16.67 -16.53
N LYS A 395 -14.99 -16.09 -17.58
CA LYS A 395 -15.91 -16.77 -18.50
C LYS A 395 -15.52 -16.50 -19.95
N ALA A 396 -15.13 -17.55 -20.68
CA ALA A 396 -14.69 -17.46 -22.07
C ALA A 396 -15.73 -16.72 -22.94
N GLY A 397 -15.28 -15.72 -23.71
CA GLY A 397 -16.08 -14.94 -24.67
C GLY A 397 -17.23 -14.10 -24.10
N LYS A 398 -17.57 -14.22 -22.80
CA LYS A 398 -18.74 -13.57 -22.19
C LYS A 398 -18.46 -12.87 -20.87
N GLY A 399 -17.28 -13.06 -20.28
CA GLY A 399 -16.86 -12.44 -19.02
C GLY A 399 -15.98 -11.20 -19.21
N GLY A 400 -15.76 -10.50 -18.10
CA GLY A 400 -14.77 -9.45 -17.97
C GLY A 400 -13.34 -9.95 -18.14
N LYS A 401 -12.40 -9.00 -18.19
CA LYS A 401 -10.96 -9.29 -18.34
C LYS A 401 -10.25 -9.07 -17.00
N VAL A 402 -9.37 -9.98 -16.63
CA VAL A 402 -8.60 -9.89 -15.38
C VAL A 402 -7.12 -10.05 -15.72
N ILE A 403 -6.28 -9.11 -15.31
CA ILE A 403 -4.84 -9.33 -15.20
C ILE A 403 -4.56 -9.72 -13.76
N VAL A 404 -4.02 -10.93 -13.57
CA VAL A 404 -3.51 -11.39 -12.28
C VAL A 404 -1.99 -11.28 -12.30
N MET A 405 -1.41 -10.72 -11.23
CA MET A 405 0.03 -10.53 -11.05
C MET A 405 0.43 -11.08 -9.69
N GLY A 406 1.39 -11.99 -9.67
CA GLY A 406 1.95 -12.58 -8.46
C GLY A 406 3.02 -11.73 -7.79
N PHE A 407 3.07 -10.43 -8.09
CA PHE A 407 4.00 -9.50 -7.48
C PHE A 407 3.34 -8.11 -7.35
N PRO A 408 3.82 -7.26 -6.41
CA PRO A 408 3.34 -5.89 -6.27
C PRO A 408 3.85 -5.00 -7.41
N LEU A 409 2.94 -4.35 -8.14
CA LEU A 409 3.32 -3.42 -9.21
C LEU A 409 4.14 -2.22 -8.69
N GLU A 410 3.85 -1.73 -7.48
CA GLU A 410 4.60 -0.66 -6.82
C GLU A 410 6.08 -1.02 -6.60
N ALA A 411 6.41 -2.31 -6.54
CA ALA A 411 7.78 -2.77 -6.41
C ALA A 411 8.55 -2.82 -7.74
N ILE A 412 7.93 -2.53 -8.88
CA ILE A 412 8.67 -2.37 -10.13
C ILE A 412 9.46 -1.06 -10.07
N HIS A 413 10.77 -1.16 -10.32
CA HIS A 413 11.70 -0.04 -10.28
C HIS A 413 12.50 0.05 -11.60
N PRO A 414 12.81 1.25 -12.13
CA PRO A 414 12.44 2.58 -11.64
C PRO A 414 10.99 3.00 -11.97
N PRO A 415 10.48 4.12 -11.40
CA PRO A 415 9.11 4.58 -11.62
C PRO A 415 8.67 4.72 -13.08
N ALA A 416 9.59 5.09 -13.98
CA ALA A 416 9.29 5.20 -15.42
C ALA A 416 8.97 3.83 -16.06
N ILE A 417 9.68 2.77 -15.66
CA ILE A 417 9.44 1.41 -16.12
C ILE A 417 8.12 0.88 -15.54
N ARG A 418 7.83 1.18 -14.27
CA ARG A 418 6.53 0.88 -13.64
C ARG A 418 5.37 1.54 -14.38
N ALA A 419 5.52 2.81 -14.76
CA ALA A 419 4.52 3.53 -15.55
C ALA A 419 4.32 2.93 -16.94
N SER A 420 5.39 2.57 -17.65
CA SER A 420 5.30 1.90 -18.95
C SER A 420 4.57 0.57 -18.84
N LEU A 421 4.93 -0.25 -17.86
CA LEU A 421 4.32 -1.55 -17.63
C LEU A 421 2.81 -1.42 -17.34
N LEU A 422 2.43 -0.51 -16.44
CA LEU A 422 1.01 -0.28 -16.13
C LEU A 422 0.23 0.21 -17.36
N GLY A 423 0.80 1.11 -18.16
CA GLY A 423 0.20 1.58 -19.40
C GLY A 423 -0.11 0.43 -20.37
N GLU A 424 0.87 -0.45 -20.60
CA GLU A 424 0.70 -1.62 -21.47
C GLU A 424 -0.31 -2.65 -20.92
N MET A 425 -0.37 -2.81 -19.59
CA MET A 425 -1.39 -3.66 -18.94
C MET A 425 -2.81 -3.10 -19.10
N LEU A 426 -2.97 -1.78 -18.97
CA LEU A 426 -4.25 -1.11 -19.21
C LEU A 426 -4.67 -1.24 -20.68
N GLU A 427 -3.77 -1.01 -21.63
CA GLU A 427 -4.04 -1.24 -23.05
C GLU A 427 -4.43 -2.69 -23.35
N THR A 428 -3.76 -3.65 -22.70
CA THR A 428 -4.08 -5.08 -22.80
C THR A 428 -5.51 -5.39 -22.32
N LEU A 429 -5.96 -4.71 -21.25
CA LEU A 429 -7.35 -4.75 -20.79
C LEU A 429 -8.31 -4.00 -21.73
N GLY A 430 -7.79 -3.11 -22.57
CA GLY A 430 -8.55 -2.18 -23.40
C GLY A 430 -9.05 -0.98 -22.59
N VAL A 431 -8.23 -0.46 -21.69
CA VAL A 431 -8.46 0.73 -20.85
C VAL A 431 -7.42 1.78 -21.23
N GLY A 432 -7.83 3.04 -21.31
CA GLY A 432 -6.97 4.13 -21.79
C GLY A 432 -6.89 4.19 -23.32
N ARG A 433 -6.55 5.36 -23.85
CA ARG A 433 -6.42 5.57 -25.30
C ARG A 433 -5.17 4.85 -25.84
N PRO A 434 -5.25 4.14 -26.98
CA PRO A 434 -4.05 3.84 -27.74
C PRO A 434 -3.41 5.18 -28.17
N PRO A 435 -2.08 5.33 -28.13
CA PRO A 435 -1.43 6.54 -28.61
C PRO A 435 -1.84 6.78 -30.07
N SER A 436 -2.48 7.91 -30.35
CA SER A 436 -2.77 8.31 -31.73
C SER A 436 -1.44 8.60 -32.42
N THR A 437 -1.00 7.72 -33.30
CA THR A 437 0.16 7.91 -34.17
C THR A 437 0.01 9.12 -35.12
N LYS A 438 -1.18 9.71 -35.21
CA LYS A 438 -1.48 10.85 -36.10
C LYS A 438 -0.96 12.22 -35.63
N GLY A 439 -0.43 12.34 -34.41
CA GLY A 439 0.00 13.64 -33.85
C GLY A 439 1.47 14.03 -34.11
N LYS A 440 2.36 13.08 -34.45
CA LYS A 440 3.80 13.37 -34.63
C LYS A 440 4.20 13.74 -36.06
N GLU A 441 3.36 13.44 -37.06
CA GLU A 441 3.66 13.80 -38.45
C GLU A 441 3.23 15.22 -38.85
N SER A 442 2.23 15.83 -38.18
CA SER A 442 1.78 17.17 -38.54
C SER A 442 2.72 18.29 -38.07
N GLN A 443 3.45 18.11 -36.96
CA GLN A 443 4.43 19.09 -36.50
C GLN A 443 5.77 19.03 -37.25
N ALA A 444 6.15 17.86 -37.78
CA ALA A 444 7.33 17.72 -38.63
C ALA A 444 7.12 18.36 -40.03
N SER A 445 5.89 18.31 -40.56
CA SER A 445 5.52 18.96 -41.83
C SER A 445 5.46 20.49 -41.72
N ALA A 446 4.88 21.02 -40.64
CA ALA A 446 4.78 22.47 -40.41
C ALA A 446 6.15 23.15 -40.20
N THR A 447 7.13 22.44 -39.65
CA THR A 447 8.49 22.95 -39.44
C THR A 447 9.31 22.98 -40.73
N LYS A 448 9.08 22.06 -41.67
CA LYS A 448 9.73 22.06 -43.00
C LYS A 448 9.16 23.11 -43.97
N GLN A 449 7.88 23.49 -43.85
CA GLN A 449 7.30 24.57 -44.68
C GLN A 449 7.70 25.98 -44.22
N ARG A 450 8.00 26.19 -42.93
CA ARG A 450 8.48 27.50 -42.44
C ARG A 450 9.96 27.77 -42.72
N SER A 451 10.79 26.74 -42.86
CA SER A 451 12.21 26.92 -43.21
C SER A 451 12.44 27.20 -44.70
N SER A 452 11.57 26.74 -45.61
CA SER A 452 11.69 27.01 -47.05
C SER A 452 11.20 28.40 -47.46
N GLN A 453 10.33 29.05 -46.69
CA GLN A 453 9.88 30.43 -46.94
C GLN A 453 10.83 31.50 -46.39
N ARG A 454 11.80 31.16 -45.53
CA ARG A 454 12.74 32.12 -44.93
C ARG A 454 14.07 32.26 -45.69
N VAL A 455 14.25 31.53 -46.79
CA VAL A 455 15.44 31.58 -47.67
C VAL A 455 15.13 32.25 -49.03
N ARG A 456 13.92 32.75 -49.23
CA ARG A 456 13.56 33.60 -50.38
C ARG A 456 12.83 34.85 -49.92
N ARG A 457 13.58 35.81 -49.39
CA ARG A 457 13.27 37.24 -49.41
C ARG A 457 14.53 38.04 -49.14
#